data_AF-A0A371YL86-F1
#
_entry.id   AF-A0A371YL86-F1
#
_cell.length_a   1.000
_cell.length_b   1.000
_cell.length_c   1.000
_cell.angle_alpha   90.00
_cell.angle_beta   90.00
_cell.angle_gamma   90.00
#
_symmetry.space_group_name_H-M   'P 1'
#
loop_
_entity.id
_entity.type
_entity.pdbx_description
1 polymer ?
#
loop_
_entity_poly.entity_id
_entity_poly.type
_entity_poly.pdbx_seq_one_letter_code
_entity_poly.pdbx_strand_id
1 'polypeptide(L)'
;MTQFSYTVKLKKTVLASLLGLGLTQSCFALEALTDENLSESTGEGIAFLPENVKMVFQAANDGLVDAKADWADRKKDTGLIRMIPVGPLTTVAANAGAKKADIFLYGLALSRTDGNLNSRFSNIGASSGSESNPWVMSVETQSIPNFAGVSKPLSYLQLEAPLAKQGLYLPPETIKLGLWGDVFARDASVAKTFDVSKGAPETNAGLVEKLRLQVIANGLYLNGSQARIFQTLDGATTGVGGLSASYNNTLGLGLLLRLNTDYDSHIANNWSDKVLRISTREKAGTAKDLTTPAINGGSAPDFDDTEGLYMYSPNINLVLGNIYQPLIIDTPDGKNLTLEVTRIPNQASVYKNIYTDYSGSDTSYKGSTCNVRSCGDVRTIAGTSYQGTNATHSSISIGKVGFDAANKNLSITDKSTSATGVLMRGPSGDVNLGSAAIDGLLIQHFKITTTGL
;
A
#
# COMPACT_ATOMS: atom_id res chain seq x y z
N MET A 1 -73.51 36.49 -36.65
CA MET A 1 -73.44 36.81 -35.21
C MET A 1 -73.71 35.51 -34.49
N THR A 2 -72.89 34.95 -33.60
CA THR A 2 -71.99 35.58 -32.61
C THR A 2 -71.02 34.53 -32.04
N GLN A 3 -69.75 34.93 -31.88
CA GLN A 3 -68.75 34.53 -30.88
C GLN A 3 -68.49 33.04 -30.53
N PHE A 4 -67.33 32.54 -30.96
CA PHE A 4 -66.55 31.57 -30.18
C PHE A 4 -65.70 32.32 -29.15
N SER A 5 -65.99 32.10 -27.87
CA SER A 5 -65.18 32.56 -26.75
C SER A 5 -64.85 31.37 -25.87
N TYR A 6 -63.62 30.86 -25.93
CA TYR A 6 -63.01 30.17 -24.80
C TYR A 6 -61.53 30.54 -24.71
N THR A 7 -61.26 31.53 -23.86
CA THR A 7 -59.93 31.81 -23.33
C THR A 7 -59.70 30.86 -22.15
N VAL A 8 -58.92 29.80 -22.33
CA VAL A 8 -58.36 29.10 -21.17
C VAL A 8 -57.24 29.99 -20.62
N LYS A 9 -57.57 30.84 -19.64
CA LYS A 9 -56.56 31.58 -18.87
C LYS A 9 -55.89 30.60 -17.91
N LEU A 10 -54.82 29.95 -18.36
CA LEU A 10 -53.93 29.20 -17.48
C LEU A 10 -53.34 30.22 -16.47
N LYS A 11 -53.65 30.05 -15.18
CA LYS A 11 -53.16 30.97 -14.15
C LYS A 11 -51.63 30.87 -14.09
N LYS A 12 -50.93 32.00 -14.17
CA LYS A 12 -49.45 32.07 -14.09
C LYS A 12 -48.89 31.34 -12.85
N THR A 13 -49.66 31.29 -11.77
CA THR A 13 -49.35 30.53 -10.55
C THR A 13 -49.31 29.01 -10.74
N VAL A 14 -50.11 28.44 -11.64
CA VAL A 14 -50.11 27.01 -11.95
C VAL A 14 -48.88 26.65 -12.79
N LEU A 15 -48.51 27.50 -13.76
CA LEU A 15 -47.30 27.30 -14.55
C LEU A 15 -46.01 27.46 -13.70
N ALA A 16 -45.99 28.41 -12.77
CA ALA A 16 -44.87 28.62 -11.86
C ALA A 16 -44.70 27.47 -10.85
N SER A 17 -45.79 26.84 -10.40
CA SER A 17 -45.73 25.67 -9.51
C SER A 17 -45.30 24.40 -10.23
N LEU A 18 -45.72 24.19 -11.49
CA LEU A 18 -45.22 23.11 -12.34
C LEU A 18 -43.73 23.26 -12.68
N LEU A 19 -43.26 24.49 -12.94
CA LEU A 19 -41.83 24.77 -13.11
C LEU A 19 -41.04 24.58 -11.81
N GLY A 20 -41.62 24.95 -10.66
CA GLY A 20 -41.01 24.70 -9.34
C GLY A 20 -40.84 23.21 -9.04
N LEU A 21 -41.87 22.39 -9.31
CA LEU A 21 -41.83 20.93 -9.16
C LEU A 21 -40.89 20.23 -10.17
N GLY A 22 -40.65 20.83 -11.33
CA GLY A 22 -39.69 20.33 -12.33
C GLY A 22 -38.23 20.71 -12.05
N LEU A 23 -37.98 21.63 -11.12
CA LEU A 23 -36.65 22.14 -10.77
C LEU A 23 -36.19 21.74 -9.35
N THR A 24 -37.03 21.05 -8.58
CA THR A 24 -36.58 20.42 -7.32
C THR A 24 -35.63 19.28 -7.66
N GLN A 25 -34.34 19.48 -7.39
CA GLN A 25 -33.37 18.40 -7.36
C GLN A 25 -33.85 17.34 -6.36
N SER A 26 -33.85 16.08 -6.77
CA SER A 26 -34.06 14.94 -5.88
C SER A 26 -32.95 14.96 -4.82
N CYS A 27 -33.24 15.47 -3.62
CA CYS A 27 -32.39 15.17 -2.48
C CYS A 27 -32.72 13.73 -2.07
N PHE A 28 -31.82 12.80 -2.38
CA PHE A 28 -31.86 11.48 -1.75
C PHE A 28 -31.53 11.68 -0.27
N ALA A 29 -32.57 11.92 0.53
CA ALA A 29 -32.49 11.79 1.97
C ALA A 29 -32.42 10.28 2.27
N LEU A 30 -31.52 9.90 3.19
CA LEU A 30 -31.29 8.54 3.66
C LEU A 30 -32.60 7.89 4.15
N GLU A 31 -33.31 7.22 3.25
CA GLU A 31 -34.43 6.35 3.57
C GLU A 31 -33.88 4.99 4.01
N ALA A 32 -34.47 4.38 5.03
CA ALA A 32 -34.02 3.08 5.53
C ALA A 32 -34.28 2.00 4.47
N LEU A 33 -33.23 1.58 3.76
CA LEU A 33 -33.28 0.49 2.79
C LEU A 33 -33.50 -0.84 3.53
N THR A 34 -34.47 -1.62 3.06
CA THR A 34 -34.70 -2.99 3.52
C THR A 34 -33.56 -3.91 3.08
N ASP A 35 -33.28 -4.99 3.82
CA ASP A 35 -32.21 -5.96 3.47
C ASP A 35 -32.35 -6.51 2.04
N GLU A 36 -33.58 -6.68 1.54
CA GLU A 36 -33.86 -7.10 0.16
C GLU A 36 -33.34 -6.07 -0.85
N ASN A 37 -33.58 -4.77 -0.62
CA ASN A 37 -33.12 -3.69 -1.49
C ASN A 37 -31.60 -3.44 -1.38
N LEU A 38 -31.01 -3.70 -0.20
CA LEU A 38 -29.55 -3.69 -0.01
C LEU A 38 -28.87 -4.83 -0.78
N SER A 39 -29.54 -5.97 -0.96
CA SER A 39 -29.02 -7.10 -1.74
C SER A 39 -29.05 -6.86 -3.25
N GLU A 40 -29.96 -6.01 -3.73
CA GLU A 40 -30.08 -5.61 -5.14
C GLU A 40 -29.26 -4.36 -5.49
N SER A 41 -28.86 -3.56 -4.49
CA SER A 41 -27.97 -2.40 -4.64
C SER A 41 -26.50 -2.84 -4.85
N THR A 42 -26.21 -3.46 -5.99
CA THR A 42 -24.83 -3.58 -6.47
C THR A 42 -24.51 -2.33 -7.30
N GLY A 43 -23.69 -1.43 -6.78
CA GLY A 43 -23.19 -0.29 -7.56
C GLY A 43 -23.09 1.06 -6.83
N GLU A 44 -23.57 1.18 -5.59
CA GLU A 44 -23.37 2.40 -4.80
C GLU A 44 -22.02 2.32 -4.05
N GLY A 45 -21.08 3.16 -4.49
CA GLY A 45 -19.79 3.33 -3.82
C GLY A 45 -19.77 4.61 -2.98
N ILE A 46 -19.04 4.60 -1.87
CA ILE A 46 -18.69 5.80 -1.12
C ILE A 46 -17.46 6.42 -1.79
N ALA A 47 -17.64 7.62 -2.35
CA ALA A 47 -16.53 8.45 -2.79
C ALA A 47 -16.11 9.38 -1.66
N PHE A 48 -14.80 9.50 -1.40
CA PHE A 48 -14.28 10.42 -0.39
C PHE A 48 -12.93 11.01 -0.80
N LEU A 49 -12.60 12.14 -0.17
CA LEU A 49 -11.35 12.87 -0.38
C LEU A 49 -10.64 13.03 0.97
N PRO A 50 -9.52 12.33 1.17
CA PRO A 50 -8.57 12.68 2.22
C PRO A 50 -8.04 14.09 1.96
N GLU A 51 -8.37 15.04 2.83
CA GLU A 51 -7.90 16.42 2.77
C GLU A 51 -7.10 16.77 4.02
N ASN A 52 -5.89 17.34 3.82
CA ASN A 52 -5.01 17.75 4.91
C ASN A 52 -4.79 16.63 5.96
N VAL A 53 -4.72 15.37 5.51
CA VAL A 53 -4.55 14.22 6.38
C VAL A 53 -3.08 14.09 6.78
N LYS A 54 -2.85 13.95 8.08
CA LYS A 54 -1.57 13.56 8.66
C LYS A 54 -1.80 12.62 9.81
N MET A 55 -0.84 11.75 10.05
CA MET A 55 -0.87 10.76 11.11
C MET A 55 0.48 10.75 11.81
N VAL A 56 0.48 10.61 13.13
CA VAL A 56 1.69 10.34 13.90
C VAL A 56 1.38 9.36 15.02
N PHE A 57 2.23 8.34 15.17
CA PHE A 57 2.16 7.40 16.29
C PHE A 57 2.84 8.01 17.51
N GLN A 58 2.05 8.34 18.51
CA GLN A 58 2.53 8.82 19.81
C GLN A 58 2.59 7.67 20.82
N ALA A 59 3.47 7.79 21.80
CA ALA A 59 3.55 6.86 22.92
C ALA A 59 2.22 6.83 23.68
N ALA A 60 1.85 5.66 24.20
CA ALA A 60 0.63 5.50 24.97
C ALA A 60 0.65 6.42 26.21
N ASN A 61 -0.47 7.08 26.46
CA ASN A 61 -0.66 7.92 27.64
C ASN A 61 -2.10 7.76 28.15
N ASP A 62 -2.33 6.62 28.81
CA ASP A 62 -3.66 6.19 29.26
C ASP A 62 -4.18 7.00 30.46
N GLY A 63 -3.34 7.88 31.04
CA GLY A 63 -3.69 8.75 32.17
C GLY A 63 -4.27 10.11 31.78
N LEU A 64 -4.50 10.38 30.49
CA LEU A 64 -5.04 11.66 30.04
C LEU A 64 -6.55 11.76 30.30
N VAL A 65 -6.97 12.88 30.89
CA VAL A 65 -8.39 13.25 30.98
C VAL A 65 -8.95 13.65 29.60
N ASP A 66 -8.10 14.26 28.76
CA ASP A 66 -8.40 14.59 27.37
C ASP A 66 -7.33 13.98 26.46
N ALA A 67 -7.75 13.02 25.62
CA ALA A 67 -6.87 12.36 24.65
C ALA A 67 -6.24 13.33 23.64
N LYS A 68 -6.77 14.55 23.48
CA LYS A 68 -6.26 15.58 22.56
C LYS A 68 -5.15 16.43 23.13
N ALA A 69 -4.94 16.42 24.46
CA ALA A 69 -3.98 17.29 25.15
C ALA A 69 -2.55 17.16 24.58
N ASP A 70 -2.21 15.97 24.10
CA ASP A 70 -0.87 15.63 23.62
C ASP A 70 -0.70 15.68 22.09
N TRP A 71 -1.78 15.96 21.34
CA TRP A 71 -1.76 15.93 19.87
C TRP A 71 -0.81 16.95 19.23
N ALA A 72 -0.35 17.94 19.97
CA ALA A 72 0.66 18.91 19.51
C ALA A 72 2.06 18.61 20.07
N ASP A 73 2.19 17.77 21.10
CA ASP A 73 3.48 17.48 21.74
C ASP A 73 4.26 16.44 20.94
N ARG A 74 5.16 16.93 20.09
CA ARG A 74 5.99 16.09 19.23
C ARG A 74 7.08 15.31 19.98
N LYS A 75 7.34 15.63 21.26
CA LYS A 75 8.27 14.83 22.09
C LYS A 75 7.71 13.44 22.37
N LYS A 76 6.40 13.26 22.21
CA LYS A 76 5.69 11.99 22.43
C LYS A 76 5.57 11.14 21.18
N ASP A 77 6.13 11.54 20.04
CA ASP A 77 6.01 10.84 18.74
C ASP A 77 6.86 9.56 18.67
N THR A 78 6.84 8.74 19.73
CA THR A 78 7.64 7.52 19.91
C THR A 78 6.76 6.28 20.07
N GLY A 79 5.48 6.36 19.65
CA GLY A 79 4.57 5.22 19.63
C GLY A 79 5.14 4.10 18.78
N LEU A 80 5.06 2.86 19.27
CA LEU A 80 5.88 1.76 18.76
C LEU A 80 5.06 0.58 18.23
N ILE A 81 5.71 -0.15 17.33
CA ILE A 81 5.38 -1.49 16.87
C ILE A 81 6.58 -2.37 17.23
N ARG A 82 6.39 -3.32 18.14
CA ARG A 82 7.41 -4.29 18.53
C ARG A 82 7.25 -5.57 17.74
N MET A 83 8.30 -5.98 17.04
CA MET A 83 8.36 -7.25 16.33
C MET A 83 9.29 -8.19 17.10
N ILE A 84 8.75 -9.34 17.52
CA ILE A 84 9.46 -10.34 18.30
C ILE A 84 9.65 -11.58 17.41
N PRO A 85 10.86 -11.83 16.91
CA PRO A 85 11.18 -13.10 16.29
C PRO A 85 10.91 -14.26 17.26
N VAL A 86 10.03 -15.16 16.86
CA VAL A 86 9.68 -16.37 17.61
C VAL A 86 10.46 -17.58 17.07
N GLY A 87 10.55 -18.64 17.87
CA GLY A 87 11.26 -19.87 17.52
C GLY A 87 12.68 -19.97 18.10
N PRO A 88 13.25 -21.18 18.21
CA PRO A 88 14.62 -21.38 18.67
C PRO A 88 15.63 -20.93 17.61
N LEU A 89 16.83 -20.55 18.05
CA LEU A 89 17.97 -20.46 17.14
C LEU A 89 18.33 -21.88 16.70
N THR A 90 18.51 -22.10 15.40
CA THR A 90 19.04 -23.37 14.91
C THR A 90 20.48 -23.54 15.42
N THR A 91 20.93 -24.78 15.59
CA THR A 91 22.31 -25.05 16.02
C THR A 91 23.33 -24.43 15.06
N VAL A 92 23.03 -24.41 13.75
CA VAL A 92 23.88 -23.78 12.75
C VAL A 92 23.98 -22.26 12.97
N ALA A 93 22.85 -21.58 13.17
CA ALA A 93 22.83 -20.15 13.42
C ALA A 93 23.52 -19.80 14.75
N ALA A 94 23.27 -20.57 15.80
CA ALA A 94 23.91 -20.40 17.09
C ALA A 94 25.44 -20.57 17.00
N ASN A 95 25.92 -21.60 16.29
CA ASN A 95 27.35 -21.83 16.07
C ASN A 95 28.01 -20.74 15.23
N ALA A 96 27.25 -20.08 14.34
CA ALA A 96 27.69 -18.89 13.61
C ALA A 96 27.66 -17.59 14.45
N GLY A 97 27.28 -17.66 15.73
CA GLY A 97 27.21 -16.51 16.63
C GLY A 97 25.94 -15.68 16.51
N ALA A 98 24.91 -16.17 15.79
CA ALA A 98 23.65 -15.46 15.68
C ALA A 98 22.94 -15.38 17.04
N LYS A 99 22.33 -14.22 17.30
CA LYS A 99 21.54 -13.95 18.50
C LYS A 99 20.09 -13.71 18.09
N LYS A 100 19.15 -13.96 19.01
CA LYS A 100 17.75 -13.55 18.79
C LYS A 100 17.67 -12.03 18.71
N ALA A 101 16.82 -11.51 17.83
CA ALA A 101 16.60 -10.08 17.74
C ALA A 101 15.38 -9.63 18.57
N ASP A 102 15.36 -8.37 18.97
CA ASP A 102 14.16 -7.63 19.39
C ASP A 102 14.09 -6.39 18.50
N ILE A 103 12.99 -6.18 17.78
CA ILE A 103 12.87 -5.09 16.82
C ILE A 103 11.79 -4.14 17.29
N PHE A 104 12.12 -2.87 17.37
CA PHE A 104 11.18 -1.79 17.69
C PHE A 104 11.15 -0.83 16.51
N LEU A 105 10.01 -0.70 15.86
CA LEU A 105 9.75 0.41 14.94
C LEU A 105 8.93 1.43 15.71
N TYR A 106 9.31 2.70 15.68
CA TYR A 106 8.63 3.70 16.49
C TYR A 106 8.57 5.05 15.82
N GLY A 107 7.59 5.83 16.27
CA GLY A 107 7.21 7.09 15.64
C GLY A 107 6.95 6.86 14.17
N LEU A 108 5.94 6.08 13.80
CA LEU A 108 5.46 6.08 12.41
C LEU A 108 4.73 7.41 12.16
N ALA A 109 4.88 8.03 11.00
CA ALA A 109 4.08 9.19 10.61
C ALA A 109 3.93 9.32 9.11
N LEU A 110 2.81 9.90 8.75
CA LEU A 110 2.40 10.23 7.40
C LEU A 110 2.09 11.73 7.36
N SER A 111 2.69 12.42 6.40
CA SER A 111 2.50 13.86 6.19
C SER A 111 2.70 14.21 4.74
N ARG A 112 2.53 15.48 4.37
CA ARG A 112 2.90 15.96 3.03
C ARG A 112 4.42 15.99 2.88
N THR A 113 4.90 15.65 1.70
CA THR A 113 6.33 15.81 1.34
C THR A 113 6.76 17.27 1.46
N ASP A 114 7.98 17.49 1.93
CA ASP A 114 8.59 18.80 2.19
C ASP A 114 10.02 18.93 1.65
N GLY A 115 10.53 17.90 0.95
CA GLY A 115 11.91 17.84 0.46
C GLY A 115 13.00 17.76 1.55
N ASN A 116 12.63 17.69 2.83
CA ASN A 116 13.56 17.56 3.94
C ASN A 116 13.76 16.08 4.27
N LEU A 117 15.01 15.60 4.17
CA LEU A 117 15.39 14.21 4.44
C LEU A 117 15.90 13.97 5.85
N ASN A 118 15.98 15.00 6.68
CA ASN A 118 16.45 14.90 8.06
C ASN A 118 15.27 14.86 9.04
N SER A 119 14.16 15.50 8.66
CA SER A 119 12.90 15.41 9.41
C SER A 119 12.05 14.24 8.95
N ARG A 120 11.63 13.43 9.91
CA ARG A 120 10.71 12.30 9.73
C ARG A 120 9.27 12.73 9.38
N PHE A 121 8.85 13.92 9.79
CA PHE A 121 7.46 14.37 9.73
C PHE A 121 7.41 15.87 9.42
N SER A 122 6.72 16.26 8.34
CA SER A 122 6.61 17.67 7.96
C SER A 122 5.59 18.44 8.83
N ASN A 123 4.73 17.70 9.54
CA ASN A 123 3.59 18.23 10.30
C ASN A 123 2.57 19.02 9.45
N ILE A 124 2.61 18.82 8.12
CA ILE A 124 1.62 19.35 7.17
C ILE A 124 0.82 18.18 6.63
N GLY A 125 -0.49 18.30 6.54
CA GLY A 125 -1.35 17.25 5.99
C GLY A 125 -1.23 17.15 4.48
N ALA A 126 -1.36 15.93 3.96
CA ALA A 126 -1.45 15.65 2.54
C ALA A 126 -2.92 15.46 2.14
N SER A 127 -3.27 16.00 0.97
CA SER A 127 -4.55 15.77 0.31
C SER A 127 -4.36 14.81 -0.86
N SER A 128 -5.34 13.94 -1.12
CA SER A 128 -5.26 12.94 -2.18
C SER A 128 -6.57 12.79 -2.92
N GLY A 129 -6.52 12.89 -4.25
CA GLY A 129 -7.68 12.76 -5.12
C GLY A 129 -8.31 14.11 -5.49
N SER A 130 -9.36 14.03 -6.30
CA SER A 130 -10.19 15.17 -6.70
C SER A 130 -11.63 14.73 -6.88
N GLU A 131 -12.58 15.65 -6.99
CA GLU A 131 -13.99 15.30 -7.22
C GLU A 131 -14.19 14.39 -8.44
N SER A 132 -13.42 14.60 -9.52
CA SER A 132 -13.45 13.78 -10.73
C SER A 132 -12.62 12.49 -10.68
N ASN A 133 -11.81 12.31 -9.63
CA ASN A 133 -10.96 11.13 -9.42
C ASN A 133 -10.73 10.92 -7.91
N PRO A 134 -11.78 10.54 -7.15
CA PRO A 134 -11.73 10.43 -5.70
C PRO A 134 -11.18 9.06 -5.26
N TRP A 135 -11.06 8.86 -3.94
CA TRP A 135 -11.02 7.51 -3.39
C TRP A 135 -12.43 6.92 -3.45
N VAL A 136 -12.53 5.63 -3.77
CA VAL A 136 -13.82 4.94 -3.91
C VAL A 136 -13.81 3.66 -3.09
N MET A 137 -14.76 3.53 -2.16
CA MET A 137 -15.11 2.27 -1.53
C MET A 137 -16.39 1.75 -2.18
N SER A 138 -16.37 0.55 -2.75
CA SER A 138 -17.51 0.04 -3.52
C SER A 138 -17.63 -1.48 -3.44
N VAL A 139 -18.82 -1.99 -3.75
CA VAL A 139 -19.06 -3.43 -3.97
C VAL A 139 -19.33 -3.65 -5.44
N GLU A 140 -18.58 -4.55 -6.06
CA GLU A 140 -18.75 -4.92 -7.47
C GLU A 140 -18.90 -6.43 -7.59
N THR A 141 -19.46 -6.89 -8.71
CA THR A 141 -19.54 -8.31 -9.05
C THR A 141 -19.00 -8.53 -10.46
N GLN A 142 -18.09 -9.50 -10.60
CA GLN A 142 -17.50 -9.86 -11.89
C GLN A 142 -17.63 -11.37 -12.14
N SER A 143 -17.94 -11.77 -13.38
CA SER A 143 -17.90 -13.17 -13.77
C SER A 143 -16.46 -13.59 -14.08
N ILE A 144 -15.92 -14.54 -13.30
CA ILE A 144 -14.55 -15.04 -13.42
C ILE A 144 -14.53 -16.57 -13.36
N PRO A 145 -13.50 -17.25 -13.91
CA PRO A 145 -13.34 -18.68 -13.71
C PRO A 145 -13.06 -19.00 -12.24
N ASN A 146 -13.75 -19.99 -11.69
CA ASN A 146 -13.44 -20.59 -10.39
C ASN A 146 -12.17 -21.48 -10.48
N PHE A 147 -11.78 -22.15 -9.40
CA PHE A 147 -10.58 -22.98 -9.38
C PHE A 147 -10.65 -24.21 -10.32
N ALA A 148 -11.85 -24.61 -10.76
CA ALA A 148 -12.08 -25.65 -11.76
C ALA A 148 -12.20 -25.09 -13.20
N GLY A 149 -12.04 -23.78 -13.39
CA GLY A 149 -12.10 -23.11 -14.70
C GLY A 149 -13.51 -22.76 -15.17
N VAL A 150 -14.55 -22.95 -14.34
CA VAL A 150 -15.95 -22.67 -14.64
C VAL A 150 -16.29 -21.21 -14.28
N SER A 151 -16.87 -20.46 -15.21
CA SER A 151 -17.25 -19.06 -14.99
C SER A 151 -18.34 -18.95 -13.90
N LYS A 152 -18.08 -18.15 -12.87
CA LYS A 152 -19.01 -17.85 -11.78
C LYS A 152 -18.93 -16.38 -11.38
N PRO A 153 -20.04 -15.80 -10.90
CA PRO A 153 -20.00 -14.45 -10.33
C PRO A 153 -19.18 -14.46 -9.03
N LEU A 154 -18.25 -13.51 -8.92
CA LEU A 154 -17.54 -13.17 -7.69
C LEU A 154 -17.89 -11.74 -7.31
N SER A 155 -18.46 -11.57 -6.11
CA SER A 155 -18.69 -10.26 -5.51
C SER A 155 -17.53 -9.90 -4.58
N TYR A 156 -17.05 -8.66 -4.65
CA TYR A 156 -15.97 -8.16 -3.80
C TYR A 156 -16.25 -6.76 -3.29
N LEU A 157 -15.84 -6.51 -2.04
CA LEU A 157 -15.71 -5.17 -1.49
C LEU A 157 -14.33 -4.63 -1.86
N GLN A 158 -14.26 -3.42 -2.39
CA GLN A 158 -13.00 -2.79 -2.77
C GLN A 158 -12.83 -1.39 -2.21
N LEU A 159 -11.59 -1.03 -1.95
CA LEU A 159 -11.11 0.33 -1.75
C LEU A 159 -10.13 0.65 -2.88
N GLU A 160 -10.47 1.61 -3.73
CA GLU A 160 -9.67 2.08 -4.87
C GLU A 160 -9.18 3.51 -4.58
N ALA A 161 -7.86 3.70 -4.66
CA ALA A 161 -7.25 5.02 -4.65
C ALA A 161 -7.53 5.75 -5.98
N PRO A 162 -7.43 7.09 -6.04
CA PRO A 162 -7.55 7.85 -7.27
C PRO A 162 -6.74 7.22 -8.39
N LEU A 163 -7.35 7.03 -9.56
CA LEU A 163 -6.70 6.35 -10.67
C LEU A 163 -5.44 7.11 -11.10
N ALA A 164 -4.40 6.36 -11.46
CA ALA A 164 -3.21 6.94 -12.08
C ALA A 164 -3.54 7.36 -13.51
N LYS A 165 -3.27 8.61 -13.88
CA LYS A 165 -3.49 9.07 -15.26
C LYS A 165 -2.56 8.35 -16.23
N GLN A 166 -3.01 8.17 -17.47
CA GLN A 166 -2.13 7.72 -18.54
C GLN A 166 -1.14 8.83 -18.92
N GLY A 167 0.10 8.45 -19.22
CA GLY A 167 1.15 9.39 -19.63
C GLY A 167 1.93 10.01 -18.46
N LEU A 168 2.55 11.16 -18.71
CA LEU A 168 3.31 11.92 -17.72
C LEU A 168 2.34 12.75 -16.87
N TYR A 169 2.18 12.40 -15.59
CA TYR A 169 1.32 13.15 -14.69
C TYR A 169 1.99 13.37 -13.34
N LEU A 170 2.10 14.65 -12.96
CA LEU A 170 2.52 15.08 -11.64
C LEU A 170 1.33 14.96 -10.67
N PRO A 171 1.38 14.09 -9.66
CA PRO A 171 0.42 14.17 -8.57
C PRO A 171 0.58 15.55 -7.88
N PRO A 172 -0.53 16.25 -7.57
CA PRO A 172 -0.49 17.60 -7.04
C PRO A 172 0.12 17.67 -5.63
N GLU A 173 -0.06 16.61 -4.84
CA GLU A 173 0.57 16.43 -3.54
C GLU A 173 1.07 15.00 -3.38
N THR A 174 2.18 14.84 -2.65
CA THR A 174 2.78 13.54 -2.33
C THR A 174 2.97 13.39 -0.83
N ILE A 175 3.08 12.14 -0.40
CA ILE A 175 3.14 11.73 0.99
C ILE A 175 4.60 11.47 1.38
N LYS A 176 4.96 12.00 2.54
CA LYS A 176 6.13 11.60 3.33
C LYS A 176 5.70 10.55 4.34
N LEU A 177 6.35 9.39 4.29
CA LEU A 177 6.33 8.38 5.33
C LEU A 177 7.67 8.42 6.06
N GLY A 178 7.66 8.49 7.38
CA GLY A 178 8.88 8.39 8.17
C GLY A 178 8.70 7.52 9.40
N LEU A 179 9.76 6.84 9.82
CA LEU A 179 9.84 6.07 11.07
C LEU A 179 11.27 5.96 11.57
N TRP A 180 11.42 5.65 12.85
CA TRP A 180 12.67 5.18 13.42
C TRP A 180 12.60 3.69 13.74
N GLY A 181 13.75 3.05 13.86
CA GLY A 181 13.85 1.64 14.22
C GLY A 181 15.06 1.35 15.09
N ASP A 182 14.88 0.50 16.09
CA ASP A 182 15.94 -0.10 16.89
C ASP A 182 15.88 -1.63 16.78
N VAL A 183 16.96 -2.23 16.30
CA VAL A 183 17.13 -3.68 16.21
C VAL A 183 18.18 -4.11 17.21
N PHE A 184 17.78 -4.87 18.22
CA PHE A 184 18.66 -5.34 19.27
C PHE A 184 19.03 -6.80 19.10
N ALA A 185 20.31 -7.13 19.25
CA ALA A 185 20.73 -8.49 19.55
C ALA A 185 20.50 -8.80 21.04
N ARG A 186 19.97 -9.98 21.33
CA ARG A 186 19.63 -10.41 22.69
C ARG A 186 20.59 -11.44 23.26
N ASP A 187 20.83 -11.34 24.56
CA ASP A 187 21.33 -12.43 25.39
C ASP A 187 20.16 -13.36 25.73
N ALA A 188 20.28 -14.64 25.39
CA ALA A 188 19.25 -15.64 25.62
C ALA A 188 19.19 -16.12 27.08
N SER A 189 20.24 -15.89 27.86
CA SER A 189 20.33 -16.31 29.27
C SER A 189 19.62 -15.36 30.23
N VAL A 190 19.30 -14.14 29.77
CA VAL A 190 18.65 -13.11 30.58
C VAL A 190 17.14 -13.13 30.33
N ALA A 191 16.38 -13.54 31.35
CA ALA A 191 14.93 -13.44 31.36
C ALA A 191 14.48 -11.96 31.36
N LYS A 192 13.35 -11.66 30.72
CA LYS A 192 12.79 -10.31 30.64
C LYS A 192 11.46 -10.23 31.38
N THR A 193 11.28 -9.18 32.16
CA THR A 193 9.98 -8.72 32.63
C THR A 193 9.38 -7.76 31.59
N PHE A 194 8.05 -7.80 31.44
CA PHE A 194 7.34 -7.10 30.38
C PHE A 194 6.42 -6.02 30.96
N ASP A 195 6.56 -4.80 30.45
CA ASP A 195 5.66 -3.70 30.76
C ASP A 195 4.52 -3.70 29.75
N VAL A 196 3.36 -4.22 30.16
CA VAL A 196 2.15 -4.29 29.32
C VAL A 196 1.67 -2.91 28.87
N SER A 197 1.92 -1.86 29.66
CA SER A 197 1.48 -0.50 29.33
C SER A 197 2.31 0.13 28.21
N LYS A 198 3.59 -0.25 28.09
CA LYS A 198 4.50 0.27 27.06
C LYS A 198 4.61 -0.64 25.83
N GLY A 199 4.18 -1.90 25.94
CA GLY A 199 4.39 -2.88 24.88
C GLY A 199 5.87 -3.30 24.73
N ALA A 200 6.71 -3.05 25.74
CA ALA A 200 8.16 -3.24 25.72
C ALA A 200 8.69 -3.86 27.03
N PRO A 201 9.93 -4.40 27.06
CA PRO A 201 10.56 -4.82 28.31
C PRO A 201 10.67 -3.67 29.32
N GLU A 202 10.61 -3.97 30.62
CA GLU A 202 10.74 -2.95 31.68
C GLU A 202 12.12 -2.29 31.72
N THR A 203 13.15 -3.04 31.33
CA THR A 203 14.55 -2.60 31.36
C THR A 203 15.31 -3.06 30.12
N ASN A 204 16.50 -2.50 29.91
CA ASN A 204 17.41 -2.90 28.82
C ASN A 204 18.15 -4.22 29.09
N ALA A 205 17.78 -4.96 30.14
CA ALA A 205 18.45 -6.21 30.51
C ALA A 205 18.40 -7.24 29.38
N GLY A 206 19.55 -7.85 29.09
CA GLY A 206 19.71 -8.83 28.03
C GLY A 206 19.72 -8.26 26.61
N LEU A 207 19.78 -6.94 26.43
CA LEU A 207 20.16 -6.32 25.16
C LEU A 207 21.70 -6.23 25.10
N VAL A 208 22.30 -6.50 23.96
CA VAL A 208 23.78 -6.61 23.85
C VAL A 208 24.37 -5.75 22.76
N GLU A 209 23.69 -5.67 21.62
CA GLU A 209 24.08 -4.82 20.49
C GLU A 209 22.83 -4.16 19.92
N LYS A 210 22.97 -2.98 19.33
CA LYS A 210 21.86 -2.20 18.74
C LYS A 210 22.26 -1.71 17.36
N LEU A 211 21.38 -1.91 16.38
CA LEU A 211 21.37 -1.17 15.13
C LEU A 211 20.18 -0.22 15.15
N ARG A 212 20.47 1.08 15.05
CA ARG A 212 19.46 2.13 15.02
C ARG A 212 19.33 2.70 13.62
N LEU A 213 18.09 3.00 13.22
CA LEU A 213 17.72 3.39 11.87
C LEU A 213 16.75 4.58 11.88
N GLN A 214 16.92 5.47 10.90
CA GLN A 214 15.88 6.39 10.45
C GLN A 214 15.51 6.01 9.02
N VAL A 215 14.22 5.86 8.76
CA VAL A 215 13.69 5.60 7.42
C VAL A 215 12.77 6.75 7.03
N ILE A 216 13.04 7.37 5.90
CA ILE A 216 12.24 8.47 5.33
C ILE A 216 11.98 8.14 3.86
N ALA A 217 10.70 7.97 3.51
CA ALA A 217 10.24 7.88 2.14
C ALA A 217 9.51 9.19 1.79
N ASN A 218 10.12 9.99 0.92
CA ASN A 218 9.56 11.22 0.38
C ASN A 218 9.03 10.99 -1.04
N GLY A 219 7.92 11.67 -1.35
CA GLY A 219 7.37 11.66 -2.70
C GLY A 219 6.34 10.58 -2.98
N LEU A 220 5.91 9.82 -1.97
CA LEU A 220 5.00 8.69 -2.18
C LEU A 220 3.66 9.17 -2.74
N TYR A 221 3.20 8.55 -3.81
CA TYR A 221 1.82 8.68 -4.27
C TYR A 221 1.24 7.30 -4.51
N LEU A 222 -0.03 7.16 -4.12
CA LEU A 222 -0.73 5.88 -4.06
C LEU A 222 -1.70 5.68 -5.22
N ASN A 223 -1.73 6.61 -6.18
CA ASN A 223 -2.69 6.58 -7.27
C ASN A 223 -2.68 5.25 -8.03
N GLY A 224 -3.86 4.68 -8.25
CA GLY A 224 -4.07 3.36 -8.84
C GLY A 224 -3.80 2.18 -7.90
N SER A 225 -3.56 2.41 -6.61
CA SER A 225 -3.59 1.33 -5.62
C SER A 225 -5.02 0.87 -5.36
N GLN A 226 -5.18 -0.41 -5.03
CA GLN A 226 -6.47 -1.01 -4.78
C GLN A 226 -6.34 -2.19 -3.81
N ALA A 227 -7.31 -2.32 -2.90
CA ALA A 227 -7.50 -3.50 -2.08
C ALA A 227 -8.90 -4.07 -2.32
N ARG A 228 -9.00 -5.39 -2.47
CA ARG A 228 -10.26 -6.13 -2.63
C ARG A 228 -10.33 -7.20 -1.56
N ILE A 229 -11.52 -7.38 -0.98
CA ILE A 229 -11.86 -8.42 -0.03
C ILE A 229 -13.07 -9.16 -0.56
N PHE A 230 -13.00 -10.49 -0.58
CA PHE A 230 -14.05 -11.33 -1.13
C PHE A 230 -14.00 -12.73 -0.53
N GLN A 231 -15.07 -13.49 -0.74
CA GLN A 231 -15.05 -14.93 -0.53
C GLN A 231 -14.54 -15.60 -1.81
N THR A 232 -13.54 -16.47 -1.71
CA THR A 232 -13.00 -17.19 -2.87
C THR A 232 -14.04 -18.14 -3.47
N LEU A 233 -13.97 -18.38 -4.77
CA LEU A 233 -14.85 -19.32 -5.47
C LEU A 233 -14.51 -20.78 -5.14
N ASP A 234 -15.35 -21.70 -5.60
CA ASP A 234 -15.19 -23.14 -5.43
C ASP A 234 -14.32 -23.79 -6.53
N GLY A 235 -14.25 -25.13 -6.52
CA GLY A 235 -13.61 -25.93 -7.58
C GLY A 235 -12.18 -26.40 -7.27
N ALA A 236 -11.60 -26.00 -6.14
CA ALA A 236 -10.30 -26.53 -5.71
C ALA A 236 -10.48 -27.91 -5.09
N THR A 237 -9.71 -28.91 -5.53
CA THR A 237 -9.73 -30.26 -4.99
C THR A 237 -8.34 -30.64 -4.51
N THR A 238 -8.22 -31.07 -3.25
CA THR A 238 -6.93 -31.44 -2.66
C THR A 238 -6.23 -32.50 -3.49
N GLY A 239 -4.98 -32.22 -3.89
CA GLY A 239 -4.15 -33.13 -4.67
C GLY A 239 -4.35 -33.06 -6.19
N VAL A 240 -5.37 -32.34 -6.68
CA VAL A 240 -5.61 -32.14 -8.12
C VAL A 240 -4.95 -30.83 -8.55
N GLY A 241 -4.01 -30.90 -9.50
CA GLY A 241 -3.21 -29.73 -9.90
C GLY A 241 -2.41 -29.11 -8.74
N GLY A 242 -2.23 -29.86 -7.65
CA GLY A 242 -1.70 -29.44 -6.36
C GLY A 242 -2.39 -28.23 -5.75
N LEU A 243 -3.70 -28.11 -5.95
CA LEU A 243 -4.58 -27.21 -5.20
C LEU A 243 -4.95 -27.83 -3.83
N SER A 244 -5.39 -26.99 -2.89
CA SER A 244 -5.99 -27.39 -1.61
C SER A 244 -7.49 -27.12 -1.65
N ALA A 245 -8.31 -28.04 -1.15
CA ALA A 245 -9.75 -27.80 -0.99
C ALA A 245 -10.06 -26.67 0.01
N SER A 246 -9.09 -26.30 0.86
CA SER A 246 -9.21 -25.16 1.78
C SER A 246 -9.24 -23.80 1.07
N TYR A 247 -8.91 -23.76 -0.22
CA TYR A 247 -9.04 -22.55 -1.04
C TYR A 247 -10.50 -22.19 -1.34
N ASN A 248 -11.44 -23.12 -1.18
CA ASN A 248 -12.84 -22.89 -1.53
C ASN A 248 -13.56 -22.11 -0.45
N ASN A 249 -14.32 -21.08 -0.85
CA ASN A 249 -15.22 -20.33 0.04
C ASN A 249 -14.52 -19.71 1.28
N THR A 250 -13.23 -19.41 1.16
CA THR A 250 -12.41 -18.81 2.22
C THR A 250 -12.28 -17.30 2.03
N LEU A 251 -11.74 -16.60 3.04
CA LEU A 251 -11.48 -15.17 2.95
C LEU A 251 -10.32 -14.92 1.97
N GLY A 252 -10.64 -14.29 0.84
CA GLY A 252 -9.72 -13.90 -0.20
C GLY A 252 -9.45 -12.39 -0.21
N LEU A 253 -8.22 -12.05 -0.54
CA LEU A 253 -7.70 -10.70 -0.71
C LEU A 253 -7.05 -10.57 -2.08
N GLY A 254 -7.24 -9.42 -2.71
CA GLY A 254 -6.45 -8.98 -3.86
C GLY A 254 -5.90 -7.58 -3.58
N LEU A 255 -4.59 -7.41 -3.67
CA LEU A 255 -3.95 -6.13 -3.34
C LEU A 255 -3.04 -5.69 -4.49
N LEU A 256 -3.36 -4.55 -5.08
CA LEU A 256 -2.47 -3.77 -5.93
C LEU A 256 -1.96 -2.59 -5.12
N LEU A 257 -0.72 -2.67 -4.63
CA LEU A 257 -0.09 -1.62 -3.84
C LEU A 257 0.92 -0.85 -4.68
N ARG A 258 0.73 0.46 -4.81
CA ARG A 258 1.64 1.35 -5.55
C ARG A 258 2.29 2.34 -4.59
N LEU A 259 3.57 2.14 -4.32
CA LEU A 259 4.44 3.03 -3.54
C LEU A 259 5.41 3.68 -4.52
N ASN A 260 4.90 4.59 -5.33
CA ASN A 260 5.68 5.27 -6.35
C ASN A 260 6.13 6.64 -5.87
N THR A 261 7.30 7.07 -6.32
CA THR A 261 7.84 8.40 -6.01
C THR A 261 8.09 9.24 -7.26
N ASP A 262 8.16 8.61 -8.44
CA ASP A 262 8.50 9.31 -9.67
C ASP A 262 7.81 8.73 -10.90
N TYR A 263 6.84 9.48 -11.45
CA TYR A 263 6.16 9.12 -12.69
C TYR A 263 7.05 9.28 -13.93
N ASP A 264 8.13 10.07 -13.83
CA ASP A 264 9.10 10.31 -14.90
C ASP A 264 10.53 10.00 -14.48
N SER A 265 10.73 8.76 -14.01
CA SER A 265 12.05 8.28 -13.60
C SER A 265 13.09 8.26 -14.72
N HIS A 266 12.75 8.52 -15.99
CA HIS A 266 13.74 8.63 -17.07
C HIS A 266 14.72 9.80 -16.86
N ILE A 267 14.28 10.84 -16.17
CA ILE A 267 15.08 12.02 -15.84
C ILE A 267 15.46 12.08 -14.36
N ALA A 268 15.34 10.95 -13.64
CA ALA A 268 15.64 10.87 -12.22
C ALA A 268 17.02 11.45 -11.88
N ASN A 269 17.06 12.16 -10.77
CA ASN A 269 18.25 12.74 -10.18
C ASN A 269 18.22 12.53 -8.67
N ASN A 270 19.19 13.09 -7.94
CA ASN A 270 19.29 13.01 -6.49
C ASN A 270 18.29 13.96 -5.80
N TRP A 271 17.00 13.83 -6.12
CA TRP A 271 15.93 14.70 -5.64
C TRP A 271 15.47 14.30 -4.23
N SER A 272 15.42 15.28 -3.33
CA SER A 272 15.04 15.05 -1.93
C SER A 272 13.55 14.85 -1.69
N ASP A 273 12.72 15.09 -2.70
CA ASP A 273 11.28 14.87 -2.69
C ASP A 273 10.88 13.57 -3.38
N LYS A 274 11.83 12.77 -3.91
CA LYS A 274 11.58 11.49 -4.57
C LYS A 274 12.61 10.45 -4.15
N VAL A 275 12.58 10.05 -2.89
CA VAL A 275 13.66 9.23 -2.32
C VAL A 275 13.21 8.44 -1.11
N LEU A 276 13.68 7.20 -1.02
CA LEU A 276 13.71 6.42 0.20
C LEU A 276 15.12 6.51 0.79
N ARG A 277 15.24 7.10 1.97
CA ARG A 277 16.48 7.22 2.73
C ARG A 277 16.44 6.30 3.94
N ILE A 278 17.53 5.58 4.17
CA ILE A 278 17.79 4.79 5.38
C ILE A 278 19.12 5.26 5.97
N SER A 279 19.10 5.81 7.18
CA SER A 279 20.29 6.34 7.86
C SER A 279 20.56 5.57 9.13
N THR A 280 21.84 5.38 9.46
CA THR A 280 22.24 4.67 10.68
C THR A 280 23.09 5.52 11.61
N ARG A 281 23.74 6.56 11.08
CA ARG A 281 24.62 7.43 11.85
C ARG A 281 23.83 8.48 12.64
N GLU A 282 23.89 8.38 13.97
CA GLU A 282 23.37 9.41 14.87
C GLU A 282 24.30 10.65 14.90
N LYS A 283 23.74 11.87 15.05
CA LYS A 283 24.54 13.10 15.21
C LYS A 283 25.27 13.14 16.54
N ALA A 284 24.62 12.62 17.58
CA ALA A 284 25.13 12.54 18.93
C ALA A 284 24.80 11.14 19.47
N GLY A 285 25.78 10.47 20.05
CA GLY A 285 25.59 9.13 20.60
C GLY A 285 26.85 8.64 21.31
N THR A 286 26.65 7.72 22.25
CA THR A 286 27.73 7.02 22.94
C THR A 286 27.93 5.66 22.25
N ALA A 287 29.19 5.22 22.14
CA ALA A 287 29.48 3.87 21.64
C ALA A 287 28.73 2.82 22.49
N LYS A 288 28.03 1.91 21.82
CA LYS A 288 27.20 0.86 22.44
C LYS A 288 26.06 1.37 23.33
N ASP A 289 25.45 2.50 22.97
CA ASP A 289 24.19 2.91 23.59
C ASP A 289 23.09 1.87 23.33
N LEU A 290 22.61 1.22 24.39
CA LEU A 290 21.50 0.25 24.33
C LEU A 290 20.15 0.87 24.69
N THR A 291 20.10 2.19 24.90
CA THR A 291 18.84 2.87 25.20
C THR A 291 17.97 3.01 23.96
N THR A 292 16.65 3.00 24.18
CA THR A 292 15.64 3.21 23.15
C THR A 292 14.45 3.96 23.74
N PRO A 293 13.83 4.89 23.00
CA PRO A 293 12.59 5.54 23.44
C PRO A 293 11.49 4.54 23.81
N ALA A 294 11.50 3.34 23.21
CA ALA A 294 10.56 2.26 23.50
C ALA A 294 10.62 1.74 24.94
N ILE A 295 11.81 1.69 25.57
CA ILE A 295 12.02 1.12 26.91
C ILE A 295 12.30 2.23 27.92
N ASN A 296 13.17 3.18 27.56
CA ASN A 296 13.66 4.22 28.45
C ASN A 296 12.82 5.49 28.42
N GLY A 297 11.90 5.62 27.46
CA GLY A 297 11.26 6.90 27.15
C GLY A 297 12.24 7.93 26.61
N GLY A 298 11.78 9.18 26.49
CA GLY A 298 12.58 10.30 26.01
C GLY A 298 12.38 10.63 24.53
N SER A 299 13.17 11.61 24.05
CA SER A 299 13.10 12.12 22.69
C SER A 299 13.61 11.11 21.67
N ALA A 300 13.11 11.22 20.44
CA ALA A 300 13.63 10.45 19.31
C ALA A 300 15.08 10.85 18.96
N PRO A 301 15.87 9.93 18.38
CA PRO A 301 17.25 10.19 17.98
C PRO A 301 17.35 11.06 16.71
N ASP A 302 18.42 11.85 16.66
CA ASP A 302 18.79 12.68 15.50
C ASP A 302 19.91 12.01 14.69
N PHE A 303 19.80 12.06 13.36
CA PHE A 303 20.70 11.40 12.43
C PHE A 303 21.51 12.42 11.64
N ASP A 304 22.72 12.04 11.22
CA ASP A 304 23.56 12.82 10.32
C ASP A 304 22.74 13.33 9.13
N ASP A 305 22.99 14.56 8.68
CA ASP A 305 22.16 15.18 7.65
C ASP A 305 22.41 14.61 6.24
N THR A 306 23.46 13.81 6.07
CA THR A 306 23.96 13.37 4.75
C THR A 306 24.29 11.88 4.67
N GLU A 307 24.65 11.22 5.77
CA GLU A 307 24.99 9.79 5.78
C GLU A 307 23.75 8.93 5.53
N GLY A 308 23.92 7.86 4.78
CA GLY A 308 22.94 6.79 4.67
C GLY A 308 22.85 6.17 3.29
N LEU A 309 21.95 5.22 3.17
CA LEU A 309 21.50 4.63 1.92
C LEU A 309 20.36 5.47 1.35
N TYR A 310 20.53 5.95 0.13
CA TYR A 310 19.53 6.68 -0.63
C TYR A 310 19.12 5.83 -1.82
N MET A 311 17.82 5.66 -1.99
CA MET A 311 17.22 5.08 -3.17
C MET A 311 16.38 6.18 -3.81
N TYR A 312 16.88 6.79 -4.89
CA TYR A 312 16.20 7.85 -5.62
C TYR A 312 15.18 7.29 -6.61
N SER A 313 14.07 8.01 -6.76
CA SER A 313 12.94 7.65 -7.61
C SER A 313 12.50 6.18 -7.48
N PRO A 314 12.38 5.58 -6.27
CA PRO A 314 11.88 4.23 -6.12
C PRO A 314 10.40 4.20 -6.50
N ASN A 315 10.06 3.28 -7.40
CA ASN A 315 8.72 3.01 -7.86
C ASN A 315 8.43 1.53 -7.63
N ILE A 316 7.60 1.24 -6.63
CA ILE A 316 7.29 -0.12 -6.20
C ILE A 316 5.82 -0.37 -6.47
N ASN A 317 5.51 -1.24 -7.42
CA ASN A 317 4.15 -1.62 -7.81
C ASN A 317 3.99 -3.11 -7.55
N LEU A 318 3.31 -3.47 -6.47
CA LEU A 318 3.15 -4.85 -6.02
C LEU A 318 1.73 -5.34 -6.29
N VAL A 319 1.63 -6.43 -7.02
CA VAL A 319 0.41 -7.24 -7.17
C VAL A 319 0.52 -8.43 -6.22
N LEU A 320 -0.15 -8.34 -5.07
CA LEU A 320 -0.21 -9.38 -4.05
C LEU A 320 -1.60 -10.02 -4.08
N GLY A 321 -1.69 -11.09 -4.86
CA GLY A 321 -2.96 -11.74 -5.17
C GLY A 321 -3.88 -10.88 -6.05
N ASN A 322 -4.87 -11.54 -6.65
CA ASN A 322 -5.93 -10.91 -7.42
C ASN A 322 -7.18 -11.82 -7.40
N ILE A 323 -8.24 -11.44 -8.11
CA ILE A 323 -9.49 -12.22 -8.13
C ILE A 323 -9.35 -13.61 -8.78
N TYR A 324 -8.34 -13.83 -9.63
CA TYR A 324 -8.05 -15.11 -10.28
C TYR A 324 -7.06 -15.97 -9.47
N GLN A 325 -6.27 -15.34 -8.60
CA GLN A 325 -5.27 -15.94 -7.74
C GLN A 325 -5.25 -15.20 -6.39
N PRO A 326 -6.22 -15.46 -5.51
CA PRO A 326 -6.35 -14.72 -4.25
C PRO A 326 -5.19 -14.98 -3.30
N LEU A 327 -4.87 -13.96 -2.50
CA LEU A 327 -4.21 -14.12 -1.21
C LEU A 327 -5.27 -14.54 -0.19
N ILE A 328 -5.12 -15.72 0.41
CA ILE A 328 -6.06 -16.24 1.40
C ILE A 328 -5.48 -16.16 2.80
N ILE A 329 -6.40 -16.00 3.76
CA ILE A 329 -6.12 -16.13 5.18
C ILE A 329 -6.95 -17.30 5.68
N ASP A 330 -6.28 -18.33 6.18
CA ASP A 330 -6.93 -19.59 6.55
C ASP A 330 -6.23 -20.24 7.76
N THR A 331 -6.91 -21.17 8.41
CA THR A 331 -6.39 -22.04 9.46
C THR A 331 -6.54 -23.51 9.04
N PRO A 332 -5.78 -23.99 8.03
CA PRO A 332 -6.03 -25.27 7.39
C PRO A 332 -5.91 -26.49 8.33
N ASP A 333 -5.18 -26.36 9.43
CA ASP A 333 -5.05 -27.38 10.48
C ASP A 333 -5.83 -27.05 11.77
N GLY A 334 -6.65 -25.99 11.74
CA GLY A 334 -7.42 -25.48 12.87
C GLY A 334 -6.59 -24.84 13.99
N LYS A 335 -5.27 -24.68 13.81
CA LYS A 335 -4.36 -24.18 14.86
C LYS A 335 -3.50 -23.02 14.38
N ASN A 336 -2.95 -23.14 13.18
CA ASN A 336 -1.97 -22.23 12.64
C ASN A 336 -2.61 -21.28 11.64
N LEU A 337 -2.42 -19.98 11.84
CA LEU A 337 -2.79 -18.99 10.86
C LEU A 337 -1.87 -19.12 9.64
N THR A 338 -2.46 -19.22 8.47
CA THR A 338 -1.76 -19.30 7.20
C THR A 338 -2.14 -18.10 6.35
N LEU A 339 -1.13 -17.40 5.83
CA LEU A 339 -1.25 -16.40 4.78
C LEU A 339 -0.70 -17.00 3.50
N GLU A 340 -1.52 -17.18 2.48
CA GLU A 340 -1.13 -17.92 1.28
C GLU A 340 -1.62 -17.23 0.00
N VAL A 341 -0.71 -16.83 -0.89
CA VAL A 341 -1.09 -16.56 -2.29
C VAL A 341 -1.38 -17.91 -2.91
N THR A 342 -2.64 -18.16 -3.23
CA THR A 342 -3.09 -19.45 -3.77
C THR A 342 -2.29 -19.85 -4.99
N ARG A 343 -2.14 -21.16 -5.18
CA ARG A 343 -1.57 -21.68 -6.41
C ARG A 343 -2.52 -21.40 -7.57
N ILE A 344 -1.98 -21.01 -8.71
CA ILE A 344 -2.76 -20.82 -9.94
C ILE A 344 -3.33 -22.18 -10.40
N PRO A 345 -4.66 -22.31 -10.58
CA PRO A 345 -5.28 -23.47 -11.20
C PRO A 345 -4.64 -23.86 -12.52
N ASN A 346 -4.46 -25.17 -12.72
CA ASN A 346 -4.09 -25.71 -14.03
C ASN A 346 -5.30 -25.72 -14.98
N GLN A 347 -5.78 -24.53 -15.32
CA GLN A 347 -6.95 -24.29 -16.15
C GLN A 347 -6.63 -23.20 -17.16
N ALA A 348 -6.86 -23.48 -18.45
CA ALA A 348 -6.53 -22.52 -19.51
C ALA A 348 -7.29 -21.20 -19.36
N SER A 349 -8.55 -21.24 -18.91
CA SER A 349 -9.35 -20.04 -18.65
C SER A 349 -8.77 -19.15 -17.55
N VAL A 350 -8.07 -19.73 -16.57
CA VAL A 350 -7.41 -18.97 -15.50
C VAL A 350 -6.04 -18.46 -15.97
N TYR A 351 -5.24 -19.29 -16.62
CA TYR A 351 -3.92 -18.90 -17.13
C TYR A 351 -3.97 -17.72 -18.10
N LYS A 352 -4.99 -17.67 -18.97
CA LYS A 352 -5.16 -16.54 -19.90
C LYS A 352 -5.45 -15.21 -19.19
N ASN A 353 -6.01 -15.23 -17.98
CA ASN A 353 -6.19 -14.01 -17.20
C ASN A 353 -4.91 -13.56 -16.47
N ILE A 354 -4.00 -14.49 -16.14
CA ILE A 354 -2.83 -14.19 -15.33
C ILE A 354 -1.59 -13.92 -16.17
N TYR A 355 -1.29 -14.77 -17.16
CA TYR A 355 -0.05 -14.69 -17.92
C TYR A 355 -0.11 -13.67 -19.05
N THR A 356 1.06 -13.17 -19.42
CA THR A 356 1.28 -12.27 -20.55
C THR A 356 1.96 -13.05 -21.68
N ASP A 357 1.49 -12.91 -22.92
CA ASP A 357 2.27 -13.30 -24.08
C ASP A 357 3.18 -12.15 -24.51
N TYR A 358 4.48 -12.27 -24.20
CA TYR A 358 5.47 -11.25 -24.53
C TYR A 358 5.84 -11.20 -26.02
N SER A 359 5.51 -12.22 -26.83
CA SER A 359 5.68 -12.11 -28.29
C SER A 359 4.57 -11.30 -28.95
N GLY A 360 3.49 -11.01 -28.22
CA GLY A 360 2.32 -10.28 -28.73
C GLY A 360 1.54 -11.03 -29.80
N SER A 361 1.73 -12.35 -29.90
CA SER A 361 1.13 -13.19 -30.95
C SER A 361 -0.27 -13.68 -30.55
N ASP A 362 -0.49 -13.95 -29.27
CA ASP A 362 -1.77 -14.37 -28.71
C ASP A 362 -2.33 -13.28 -27.76
N THR A 363 -3.32 -12.54 -28.27
CA THR A 363 -4.01 -11.48 -27.52
C THR A 363 -5.05 -12.00 -26.52
N SER A 364 -5.23 -13.33 -26.42
CA SER A 364 -6.10 -13.95 -25.42
C SER A 364 -5.47 -13.96 -24.02
N TYR A 365 -4.15 -13.80 -23.92
CA TYR A 365 -3.45 -13.54 -22.66
C TYR A 365 -3.65 -12.09 -22.23
N LYS A 366 -4.19 -11.91 -21.03
CA LYS A 366 -4.58 -10.61 -20.44
C LYS A 366 -3.66 -10.15 -19.31
N GLY A 367 -2.66 -10.98 -18.96
CA GLY A 367 -1.64 -10.59 -18.01
C GLY A 367 -0.88 -9.35 -18.48
N SER A 368 -0.45 -8.55 -17.51
CA SER A 368 0.36 -7.36 -17.77
C SER A 368 1.18 -6.98 -16.53
N THR A 369 2.25 -6.22 -16.77
CA THR A 369 3.08 -5.64 -15.70
C THR A 369 2.50 -4.30 -15.28
N CYS A 370 2.39 -4.09 -13.97
CA CYS A 370 2.09 -2.79 -13.38
C CYS A 370 3.37 -2.01 -13.12
N ASN A 371 3.53 -0.84 -13.74
CA ASN A 371 4.61 0.12 -13.52
C ASN A 371 4.03 1.55 -13.52
N VAL A 372 4.88 2.58 -13.48
CA VAL A 372 4.41 3.99 -13.44
C VAL A 372 3.74 4.49 -14.73
N ARG A 373 3.90 3.79 -15.87
CA ARG A 373 3.33 4.14 -17.18
C ARG A 373 2.12 3.30 -17.59
N SER A 374 2.03 2.06 -17.11
CA SER A 374 1.03 1.08 -17.51
C SER A 374 0.70 0.17 -16.33
N CYS A 375 -0.58 -0.17 -16.14
CA CYS A 375 -1.01 -1.07 -15.07
C CYS A 375 -2.28 -1.84 -15.48
N GLY A 376 -2.20 -2.53 -16.61
CA GLY A 376 -3.34 -3.21 -17.21
C GLY A 376 -4.16 -2.32 -18.14
N ASP A 377 -5.43 -2.66 -18.33
CA ASP A 377 -6.28 -2.09 -19.37
C ASP A 377 -6.67 -0.63 -19.08
N VAL A 378 -6.52 0.21 -20.10
CA VAL A 378 -6.77 1.65 -20.01
C VAL A 378 -8.24 1.91 -19.70
N ARG A 379 -8.50 2.74 -18.69
CA ARG A 379 -9.85 3.19 -18.32
C ARG A 379 -10.07 4.63 -18.77
N THR A 380 -11.13 4.90 -19.52
CA THR A 380 -11.49 6.27 -19.91
C THR A 380 -12.74 6.71 -19.15
N ILE A 381 -12.58 7.76 -18.34
CA ILE A 381 -13.66 8.33 -17.53
C ILE A 381 -13.76 9.82 -17.87
N ALA A 382 -14.96 10.26 -18.27
CA ALA A 382 -15.23 11.65 -18.65
C ALA A 382 -14.19 12.25 -19.62
N GLY A 383 -13.77 11.46 -20.62
CA GLY A 383 -12.78 11.87 -21.63
C GLY A 383 -11.31 11.88 -21.17
N THR A 384 -11.03 11.56 -19.90
CA THR A 384 -9.66 11.40 -19.40
C THR A 384 -9.27 9.92 -19.36
N SER A 385 -8.11 9.58 -19.92
CA SER A 385 -7.56 8.22 -19.86
C SER A 385 -6.71 8.01 -18.61
N TYR A 386 -6.97 6.91 -17.94
CA TYR A 386 -6.29 6.42 -16.75
C TYR A 386 -5.68 5.05 -17.02
N GLN A 387 -4.65 4.70 -16.26
CA GLN A 387 -4.13 3.34 -16.18
C GLN A 387 -5.20 2.41 -15.60
N GLY A 388 -5.12 1.13 -15.94
CA GLY A 388 -5.94 0.10 -15.34
C GLY A 388 -5.56 -0.22 -13.90
N THR A 389 -6.27 -1.20 -13.34
CA THR A 389 -6.02 -1.80 -12.03
C THR A 389 -6.05 -3.34 -12.08
N ASN A 390 -6.02 -3.93 -13.28
CA ASN A 390 -6.11 -5.37 -13.51
C ASN A 390 -4.78 -6.02 -13.93
N ALA A 391 -3.65 -5.33 -13.72
CA ALA A 391 -2.33 -5.94 -13.90
C ALA A 391 -2.11 -7.12 -12.94
N THR A 392 -1.33 -8.10 -13.40
CA THR A 392 -1.10 -9.37 -12.70
C THR A 392 0.33 -9.56 -12.26
N HIS A 393 1.25 -8.76 -12.82
CA HIS A 393 2.67 -8.80 -12.51
C HIS A 393 3.12 -7.49 -11.87
N SER A 394 3.99 -7.60 -10.89
CA SER A 394 4.60 -6.49 -10.16
C SER A 394 5.78 -5.90 -10.93
N SER A 395 6.14 -4.66 -10.61
CA SER A 395 7.42 -4.06 -10.98
C SER A 395 8.05 -3.30 -9.82
N ILE A 396 9.39 -3.24 -9.84
CA ILE A 396 10.18 -2.42 -8.94
C ILE A 396 11.23 -1.72 -9.80
N SER A 397 11.24 -0.38 -9.80
CA SER A 397 12.31 0.40 -10.42
C SER A 397 12.87 1.42 -9.45
N ILE A 398 14.17 1.68 -9.55
CA ILE A 398 14.90 2.60 -8.70
C ILE A 398 15.86 3.38 -9.59
N GLY A 399 15.85 4.69 -9.44
CA GLY A 399 16.75 5.60 -10.14
C GLY A 399 16.30 5.93 -11.55
N LYS A 400 17.29 6.18 -12.40
CA LYS A 400 17.08 6.61 -13.79
C LYS A 400 16.62 5.45 -14.66
N VAL A 401 15.31 5.35 -14.85
CA VAL A 401 14.63 4.26 -15.54
C VAL A 401 13.62 4.83 -16.54
N GLY A 402 13.88 4.64 -17.83
CA GLY A 402 12.99 4.98 -18.93
C GLY A 402 12.04 3.86 -19.31
N PHE A 403 11.30 4.08 -20.40
CA PHE A 403 10.36 3.13 -20.99
C PHE A 403 10.48 3.20 -22.51
N ASP A 404 10.24 2.09 -23.19
CA ASP A 404 10.16 2.08 -24.65
C ASP A 404 8.90 2.81 -25.13
N ALA A 405 9.01 3.59 -26.21
CA ALA A 405 7.88 4.34 -26.76
C ALA A 405 6.80 3.42 -27.37
N ALA A 406 7.21 2.25 -27.90
CA ALA A 406 6.33 1.24 -28.46
C ALA A 406 5.86 0.22 -27.40
N ASN A 407 6.65 -0.04 -26.36
CA ASN A 407 6.31 -0.97 -25.27
C ASN A 407 6.48 -0.36 -23.88
N LYS A 408 5.39 0.22 -23.36
CA LYS A 408 5.34 0.82 -22.01
C LYS A 408 5.30 -0.21 -20.87
N ASN A 409 5.23 -1.52 -21.18
CA ASN A 409 5.15 -2.56 -20.16
C ASN A 409 6.53 -2.97 -19.60
N LEU A 410 7.62 -2.57 -20.26
CA LEU A 410 8.98 -2.88 -19.84
C LEU A 410 9.77 -1.60 -19.56
N SER A 411 10.47 -1.62 -18.43
CA SER A 411 11.36 -0.57 -17.96
C SER A 411 12.75 -0.72 -18.60
N ILE A 412 13.40 0.40 -18.89
CA ILE A 412 14.75 0.46 -19.46
C ILE A 412 15.65 1.28 -18.52
N THR A 413 16.54 0.60 -17.82
CA THR A 413 17.51 1.27 -16.92
C THR A 413 18.56 2.05 -17.71
N ASP A 414 18.86 3.28 -17.31
CA ASP A 414 20.02 4.00 -17.81
C ASP A 414 21.32 3.33 -17.32
N LYS A 415 22.25 3.08 -18.24
CA LYS A 415 23.54 2.41 -17.98
C LYS A 415 24.73 3.37 -18.10
N SER A 416 24.49 4.66 -18.31
CA SER A 416 25.54 5.67 -18.40
C SER A 416 26.20 5.90 -17.04
N THR A 417 27.40 6.48 -17.06
CA THR A 417 28.16 6.80 -15.84
C THR A 417 27.50 7.88 -14.98
N SER A 418 26.48 8.58 -15.51
CA SER A 418 25.68 9.56 -14.78
C SER A 418 24.37 8.99 -14.24
N ALA A 419 24.07 7.71 -14.48
CA ALA A 419 22.90 7.06 -13.91
C ALA A 419 22.99 7.07 -12.38
N THR A 420 21.90 7.49 -11.73
CA THR A 420 21.77 7.49 -10.27
C THR A 420 20.51 6.75 -9.88
N GLY A 421 20.53 6.14 -8.70
CA GLY A 421 19.41 5.40 -8.14
C GLY A 421 19.73 5.00 -6.71
N VAL A 422 20.52 3.95 -6.55
CA VAL A 422 21.00 3.50 -5.25
C VAL A 422 22.34 4.15 -4.94
N LEU A 423 22.37 5.05 -3.96
CA LEU A 423 23.52 5.84 -3.57
C LEU A 423 23.78 5.67 -2.07
N MET A 424 24.98 5.22 -1.69
CA MET A 424 25.43 5.24 -0.30
C MET A 424 26.26 6.49 -0.09
N ARG A 425 25.83 7.35 0.82
CA ARG A 425 26.55 8.58 1.18
C ARG A 425 27.26 8.38 2.50
N GLY A 426 28.53 8.81 2.55
CA GLY A 426 29.35 8.65 3.72
C GLY A 426 30.47 9.68 3.79
N PRO A 427 31.16 9.76 4.95
CA PRO A 427 32.22 10.75 5.18
C PRO A 427 33.44 10.57 4.27
N SER A 428 33.64 9.37 3.71
CA SER A 428 34.75 9.04 2.80
C SER A 428 34.40 9.21 1.31
N GLY A 429 33.20 9.73 1.01
CA GLY A 429 32.68 9.89 -0.35
C GLY A 429 31.41 9.06 -0.60
N ASP A 430 30.77 9.36 -1.72
CA ASP A 430 29.54 8.70 -2.17
C ASP A 430 29.87 7.48 -3.04
N VAL A 431 29.17 6.37 -2.80
CA VAL A 431 29.22 5.16 -3.63
C VAL A 431 27.91 5.03 -4.39
N ASN A 432 27.95 5.25 -5.69
CA ASN A 432 26.80 5.11 -6.58
C ASN A 432 26.75 3.69 -7.16
N LEU A 433 25.67 2.96 -6.87
CA LEU A 433 25.41 1.61 -7.37
C LEU A 433 24.52 1.62 -8.64
N GLY A 434 24.10 2.80 -9.10
CA GLY A 434 23.34 3.00 -10.33
C GLY A 434 21.84 2.78 -10.19
N SER A 435 21.17 2.56 -11.32
CA SER A 435 19.73 2.32 -11.42
C SER A 435 19.42 0.84 -11.51
N ALA A 436 18.21 0.44 -11.10
CA ALA A 436 17.72 -0.93 -11.21
C ALA A 436 16.26 -0.96 -11.67
N ALA A 437 15.88 -1.98 -12.44
CA ALA A 437 14.49 -2.25 -12.75
C ALA A 437 14.25 -3.77 -12.78
N ILE A 438 13.12 -4.18 -12.24
CA ILE A 438 12.59 -5.53 -12.24
C ILE A 438 11.15 -5.41 -12.71
N ASP A 439 10.82 -6.01 -13.84
CA ASP A 439 9.47 -6.07 -14.38
C ASP A 439 9.00 -7.52 -14.45
N GLY A 440 7.68 -7.73 -14.46
CA GLY A 440 7.12 -9.07 -14.63
C GLY A 440 7.25 -9.96 -13.39
N LEU A 441 7.38 -9.40 -12.19
CA LEU A 441 7.43 -10.21 -10.96
C LEU A 441 6.04 -10.81 -10.66
N LEU A 442 5.92 -12.12 -10.84
CA LEU A 442 4.71 -12.91 -10.54
C LEU A 442 4.97 -13.88 -9.39
N ILE A 443 4.09 -13.88 -8.41
CA ILE A 443 4.09 -14.87 -7.33
C ILE A 443 3.21 -16.05 -7.78
N GLN A 444 3.83 -17.17 -8.16
CA GLN A 444 3.05 -18.36 -8.56
C GLN A 444 2.37 -19.07 -7.38
N HIS A 445 3.05 -19.10 -6.24
CA HIS A 445 2.58 -19.66 -4.99
C HIS A 445 3.48 -19.13 -3.86
N PHE A 446 2.88 -18.68 -2.78
CA PHE A 446 3.62 -18.22 -1.60
C PHE A 446 2.80 -18.54 -0.36
N LYS A 447 3.43 -19.14 0.64
CA LYS A 447 2.75 -19.56 1.87
C LYS A 447 3.62 -19.24 3.07
N ILE A 448 3.05 -18.49 4.02
CA ILE A 448 3.57 -18.33 5.37
C ILE A 448 2.56 -18.98 6.31
N THR A 449 3.02 -19.85 7.19
CA THR A 449 2.20 -20.44 8.24
C THR A 449 2.84 -20.15 9.59
N THR A 450 2.06 -19.66 10.54
CA THR A 450 2.52 -19.52 11.92
C THR A 450 2.86 -20.89 12.47
N THR A 451 3.98 -21.05 13.15
CA THR A 451 4.14 -22.18 14.07
C THR A 451 3.37 -21.81 15.32
N GLY A 452 2.24 -22.47 15.59
CA GLY A 452 1.36 -22.19 16.73
C GLY A 452 2.15 -22.02 18.02
N LEU A 453 1.65 -21.15 18.89
CA LEU A 453 2.20 -20.94 20.24
C LEU A 453 2.12 -22.23 21.07
#